data_AF-A0A2K3N8X8-F1
#
_entry.id   AF-A0A2K3N8X8-F1
#
_cell.length_a   1.000
_cell.length_b   1.000
_cell.length_c   1.000
_cell.angle_alpha   90.00
_cell.angle_beta   90.00
_cell.angle_gamma   90.00
#
_symmetry.space_group_name_H-M   'P 1'
#
loop_
_entity.id
_entity.type
_entity.pdbx_description
1 polymer ?
#
loop_
_entity_poly.entity_id
_entity_poly.type
_entity_poly.pdbx_seq_one_letter_code
_entity_poly.pdbx_strand_id
1 'polypeptide(L)'
;MPSSSRRSGNWAQSVLPSSNPKSKIPRKGKRRTLLKDFIFSNFFIIGLLISLFLFIIILLRYGVPKPITSHFRNRSPRFRKAFTRKPLFGEIGNRSTTLFGGSATVDLTTKGLYDKIEFLDVDGGAWKQGWSVTYRGNEWDNEKLKVFVVPHSHNDPGWKLTVEEYYDRQSRHILDTIVETLHKVKF
;
A
#
# COMPACT_ATOMS: atom_id res chain seq x y z
N MET A 1 52.34 54.14 -24.08
CA MET A 1 52.80 53.09 -25.02
C MET A 1 52.52 51.74 -24.38
N PRO A 2 52.17 50.65 -25.10
CA PRO A 2 52.21 50.41 -26.54
C PRO A 2 50.83 50.13 -27.20
N SER A 3 50.90 49.81 -28.49
CA SER A 3 49.91 49.84 -29.56
C SER A 3 49.07 48.57 -29.78
N SER A 4 48.01 48.76 -30.57
CA SER A 4 47.44 47.89 -31.64
C SER A 4 45.99 47.49 -31.37
N SER A 5 45.06 47.40 -32.31
CA SER A 5 44.93 47.81 -33.71
C SER A 5 43.47 47.50 -34.08
N ARG A 6 42.79 48.34 -34.90
CA ARG A 6 41.58 48.01 -35.69
C ARG A 6 41.17 49.22 -36.52
N ARG A 7 41.46 49.17 -37.82
CA ARG A 7 40.86 50.03 -38.86
C ARG A 7 39.64 49.27 -39.41
N SER A 8 38.46 49.87 -39.38
CA SER A 8 37.87 50.63 -40.50
C SER A 8 37.69 49.72 -41.72
N GLY A 9 36.48 49.46 -42.21
CA GLY A 9 35.41 50.41 -42.43
C GLY A 9 35.03 50.24 -43.91
N ASN A 10 33.74 50.00 -44.16
CA ASN A 10 33.14 49.93 -45.49
C ASN A 10 33.57 51.11 -46.36
N TRP A 11 33.57 50.93 -47.68
CA TRP A 11 32.72 51.69 -48.62
C TRP A 11 32.84 51.10 -50.03
N ALA A 12 31.79 51.35 -50.79
CA ALA A 12 31.28 50.55 -51.88
C ALA A 12 31.67 51.08 -53.28
N GLN A 13 31.06 50.43 -54.29
CA GLN A 13 30.89 50.82 -55.70
C GLN A 13 32.04 50.40 -56.63
N SER A 14 31.83 49.81 -57.81
CA SER A 14 30.62 49.43 -58.54
C SER A 14 31.05 48.66 -59.82
N VAL A 15 30.05 48.17 -60.57
CA VAL A 15 30.05 47.81 -62.01
C VAL A 15 30.49 46.37 -62.40
N LEU A 16 29.50 45.58 -62.84
CA LEU A 16 29.58 44.27 -63.53
C LEU A 16 30.19 44.42 -64.95
N PRO A 17 30.48 43.35 -65.74
CA PRO A 17 30.40 41.90 -65.51
C PRO A 17 31.73 41.14 -65.80
N SER A 18 31.92 39.95 -65.23
CA SER A 18 32.95 39.02 -65.74
C SER A 18 32.58 37.55 -65.47
N SER A 19 32.86 36.72 -66.46
CA SER A 19 32.32 35.40 -66.72
C SER A 19 33.15 34.24 -66.13
N ASN A 20 32.49 33.41 -65.30
CA ASN A 20 32.70 31.96 -65.02
C ASN A 20 34.05 31.47 -64.41
N PRO A 21 34.08 30.27 -63.74
CA PRO A 21 33.05 29.23 -63.68
C PRO A 21 32.60 28.81 -62.26
N LYS A 22 31.32 28.44 -62.13
CA LYS A 22 30.79 27.68 -60.98
C LYS A 22 31.26 26.22 -61.06
N SER A 23 31.92 25.73 -60.03
CA SER A 23 32.10 24.30 -59.79
C SER A 23 30.75 23.65 -59.47
N LYS A 24 30.27 22.77 -60.36
CA LYS A 24 29.13 21.89 -60.11
C LYS A 24 29.58 20.72 -59.21
N ILE A 25 29.14 20.72 -57.94
CA ILE A 25 29.11 19.49 -57.13
C ILE A 25 27.66 18.99 -57.14
N PRO A 26 27.36 17.81 -57.70
CA PRO A 26 26.02 17.24 -57.65
C PRO A 26 25.73 16.73 -56.23
N ARG A 27 24.72 17.31 -55.57
CA ARG A 27 24.13 16.71 -54.35
C ARG A 27 23.49 15.37 -54.74
N LYS A 28 24.10 14.26 -54.30
CA LYS A 28 23.51 12.91 -54.40
C LYS A 28 22.14 12.90 -53.70
N GLY A 29 21.15 12.31 -54.37
CA GLY A 29 19.73 12.41 -54.05
C GLY A 29 19.34 11.89 -52.66
N LYS A 30 18.54 12.71 -51.96
CA LYS A 30 17.65 12.32 -50.85
C LYS A 30 16.66 11.27 -51.35
N ARG A 31 16.96 9.99 -51.22
CA ARG A 31 15.94 8.91 -51.28
C ARG A 31 15.90 8.03 -50.02
N ARG A 32 16.82 8.23 -49.07
CA ARG A 32 16.89 7.45 -47.81
C ARG A 32 16.17 8.09 -46.61
N THR A 33 15.62 9.30 -46.75
CA THR A 33 14.97 10.01 -45.63
C THR A 33 13.46 9.76 -45.56
N LEU A 34 12.77 9.61 -46.70
CA LEU A 34 11.31 9.49 -46.73
C LEU A 34 10.75 8.32 -45.91
N LEU A 35 11.42 7.16 -45.94
CA LEU A 35 10.98 5.99 -45.18
C LEU A 35 11.19 6.20 -43.66
N LYS A 36 12.31 6.82 -43.27
CA LYS A 36 12.59 7.14 -41.87
C LYS A 36 11.64 8.20 -41.36
N ASP A 37 11.39 9.24 -42.15
CA ASP A 37 10.48 10.34 -41.80
C ASP A 37 9.04 9.81 -41.66
N PHE A 38 8.62 8.88 -42.51
CA PHE A 38 7.33 8.18 -42.39
C PHE A 38 7.24 7.33 -41.12
N ILE A 39 8.28 6.53 -40.83
CA ILE A 39 8.31 5.68 -39.63
C ILE A 39 8.33 6.52 -38.35
N PHE A 40 9.10 7.61 -38.30
CA PHE A 40 9.13 8.52 -37.15
C PHE A 40 7.82 9.27 -36.96
N SER A 41 7.19 9.74 -38.04
CA SER A 41 5.92 10.46 -37.95
C SER A 41 4.77 9.56 -37.47
N ASN A 42 4.85 8.26 -37.76
CA ASN A 42 3.81 7.28 -37.42
C ASN A 42 4.24 6.30 -36.32
N PHE A 43 5.32 6.59 -35.58
CA PHE A 43 5.94 5.62 -34.66
C PHE A 43 4.94 5.12 -33.60
N PHE A 44 4.06 6.01 -33.12
CA PHE A 44 3.06 5.68 -32.11
C PHE A 44 1.98 4.72 -32.64
N ILE A 45 1.49 4.96 -33.87
CA ILE A 45 0.50 4.10 -34.53
C ILE A 45 1.12 2.73 -34.84
N ILE A 46 2.36 2.72 -35.34
CA ILE A 46 3.10 1.48 -35.62
C ILE A 46 3.32 0.70 -34.32
N GLY A 47 3.73 1.36 -33.24
CA GLY A 47 3.90 0.74 -31.93
C GLY A 47 2.60 0.15 -31.37
N LEU A 48 1.48 0.87 -31.51
CA LEU A 48 0.16 0.39 -31.06
C LEU A 48 -0.28 -0.85 -31.86
N LEU A 49 -0.09 -0.85 -33.18
CA LEU A 49 -0.41 -2.00 -34.03
C LEU A 49 0.46 -3.23 -33.71
N ILE A 50 1.76 -3.01 -33.47
CA ILE A 50 2.67 -4.10 -33.07
C ILE A 50 2.25 -4.68 -31.72
N SER A 51 1.92 -3.83 -30.74
CA SER A 51 1.44 -4.28 -29.43
C SER A 51 0.14 -5.07 -29.54
N LEU A 52 -0.81 -4.61 -30.36
CA LEU A 52 -2.08 -5.30 -30.58
C LEU A 52 -1.87 -6.66 -31.27
N PHE A 53 -0.96 -6.71 -32.26
CA PHE A 53 -0.63 -7.93 -32.97
C PHE A 53 0.02 -8.97 -32.03
N LEU A 54 0.99 -8.56 -31.21
CA LEU A 54 1.60 -9.43 -30.21
C LEU A 54 0.59 -9.91 -29.17
N PHE A 55 -0.32 -9.04 -28.72
CA PHE A 55 -1.41 -9.40 -27.81
C PHE A 55 -2.34 -10.48 -28.41
N ILE A 56 -2.74 -10.32 -29.67
CA ILE A 56 -3.57 -11.32 -30.37
C ILE A 56 -2.81 -12.65 -30.54
N ILE A 57 -1.52 -12.62 -30.88
CA ILE A 57 -0.69 -13.83 -30.95
C ILE A 57 -0.64 -14.55 -29.61
N ILE A 58 -0.45 -13.81 -28.51
CA ILE A 58 -0.42 -14.39 -27.16
C ILE A 58 -1.77 -15.03 -26.84
N LEU A 59 -2.88 -14.36 -27.14
CA LEU A 59 -4.23 -14.93 -26.95
C LEU A 59 -4.46 -16.18 -27.78
N LEU A 60 -4.03 -16.20 -29.05
CA LEU A 60 -4.20 -17.36 -29.94
C LEU A 60 -3.28 -18.54 -29.56
N ARG A 61 -2.08 -18.27 -29.06
CA ARG A 61 -1.10 -19.31 -28.68
C ARG A 61 -1.35 -19.89 -27.30
N TYR A 62 -1.68 -19.03 -26.34
CA TYR A 62 -1.76 -19.41 -24.93
C TYR A 62 -3.19 -19.48 -24.40
N GLY A 63 -4.18 -19.05 -25.18
CA GLY A 63 -5.58 -18.98 -24.77
C GLY A 63 -5.80 -17.93 -23.68
N VAL A 64 -7.07 -17.62 -23.39
CA VAL A 64 -7.40 -16.80 -22.23
C VAL A 64 -7.14 -17.63 -20.97
N PRO A 65 -6.26 -17.20 -20.04
CA PRO A 65 -6.03 -17.94 -18.80
C PRO A 65 -7.35 -18.06 -18.04
N LYS A 66 -7.73 -19.29 -17.68
CA LYS A 66 -8.88 -19.52 -16.82
C LYS A 66 -8.63 -18.84 -15.47
N PRO A 67 -9.63 -18.19 -14.87
CA PRO A 67 -9.47 -17.60 -13.54
C PRO A 67 -9.01 -18.69 -12.57
N ILE A 68 -8.01 -18.37 -11.75
CA ILE A 68 -7.49 -19.26 -10.72
C ILE A 68 -8.62 -19.50 -9.73
N THR A 69 -9.31 -20.64 -9.88
CA THR A 69 -10.20 -21.14 -8.85
C THR A 69 -9.31 -21.68 -7.75
N SER A 70 -9.11 -20.91 -6.68
CA SER A 70 -8.47 -21.41 -5.48
C SER A 70 -9.36 -22.51 -4.89
N HIS A 71 -9.03 -23.77 -5.17
CA HIS A 71 -9.61 -24.90 -4.45
C HIS A 71 -9.11 -24.84 -3.00
N PHE A 72 -9.86 -24.16 -2.14
CA PHE A 72 -9.75 -24.35 -0.70
C PHE A 72 -10.10 -25.81 -0.41
N ARG A 73 -9.06 -26.61 -0.16
CA ARG A 73 -9.20 -27.97 0.35
C ARG A 73 -9.82 -27.88 1.73
N ASN A 74 -11.13 -28.06 1.81
CA ASN A 74 -11.84 -28.23 3.08
C ASN A 74 -11.24 -29.44 3.81
N ARG A 75 -10.38 -29.16 4.81
CA ARG A 75 -10.02 -30.16 5.81
C ARG A 75 -11.30 -30.53 6.53
N SER A 76 -11.66 -31.80 6.46
CA SER A 76 -12.73 -32.41 7.25
C SER A 76 -12.56 -32.03 8.72
N PRO A 77 -13.59 -31.50 9.40
CA PRO A 77 -13.47 -31.20 10.82
C PRO A 77 -13.41 -32.54 11.57
N ARG A 78 -12.26 -32.84 12.19
CA ARG A 78 -12.23 -33.85 13.26
C ARG A 78 -13.15 -33.34 14.36
N PHE A 79 -14.30 -33.99 14.52
CA PHE A 79 -15.15 -33.88 15.69
C PHE A 79 -14.30 -34.10 16.94
N ARG A 80 -13.91 -33.01 17.62
CA ARG A 80 -13.50 -33.08 19.02
C ARG A 80 -14.80 -33.16 19.82
N LYS A 81 -15.02 -34.29 20.48
CA LYS A 81 -16.15 -34.53 21.38
C LYS A 81 -16.19 -33.42 22.44
N ALA A 82 -17.28 -32.66 22.49
CA ALA A 82 -17.47 -31.64 23.50
C ALA A 82 -17.55 -32.32 24.87
N PHE A 83 -16.63 -31.97 25.77
CA PHE A 83 -16.67 -32.41 27.16
C PHE A 83 -17.78 -31.62 27.85
N THR A 84 -18.96 -32.21 28.00
CA THR A 84 -20.08 -31.62 28.73
C THR A 84 -19.77 -31.63 30.23
N ARG A 85 -19.17 -30.54 30.73
CA ARG A 85 -19.21 -30.25 32.17
C ARG A 85 -20.65 -29.88 32.52
N LYS A 86 -21.35 -30.78 33.23
CA LYS A 86 -22.66 -30.50 33.82
C LYS A 86 -22.50 -29.32 34.80
N PRO A 87 -23.29 -28.23 34.69
CA PRO A 87 -23.37 -27.25 35.76
C PRO A 87 -24.26 -27.84 36.86
N LEU A 88 -23.68 -28.11 38.02
CA LEU A 88 -24.43 -28.21 39.26
C LEU A 88 -24.56 -26.79 39.79
N PHE A 89 -25.75 -26.21 39.76
CA PHE A 89 -26.03 -25.08 40.63
C PHE A 89 -27.44 -25.17 41.19
N GLY A 90 -27.48 -25.14 42.52
CA GLY A 90 -28.67 -25.22 43.34
C GLY A 90 -29.52 -23.96 43.22
N GLU A 91 -30.79 -24.24 43.43
CA GLU A 91 -31.93 -23.36 43.52
C GLU A 91 -31.76 -22.26 44.58
N ILE A 92 -32.25 -21.05 44.28
CA ILE A 92 -33.18 -20.23 45.10
C ILE A 92 -33.24 -18.82 44.47
N GLY A 93 -34.43 -18.42 43.99
CA GLY A 93 -34.75 -17.02 43.71
C GLY A 93 -35.45 -16.74 42.38
N ASN A 94 -36.73 -17.09 42.30
CA ASN A 94 -37.79 -16.50 41.44
C ASN A 94 -37.33 -15.79 40.15
N ARG A 95 -36.95 -16.54 39.12
CA ARG A 95 -37.04 -16.08 37.73
C ARG A 95 -37.64 -17.20 36.89
N SER A 96 -38.70 -16.88 36.17
CA SER A 96 -39.39 -17.74 35.21
C SER A 96 -38.38 -18.37 34.24
N THR A 97 -38.07 -19.64 34.49
CA THR A 97 -37.23 -20.47 33.64
C THR A 97 -37.98 -20.72 32.34
N THR A 98 -37.62 -20.02 31.26
CA THR A 98 -37.99 -20.39 29.90
C THR A 98 -37.26 -21.67 29.53
N LEU A 99 -37.92 -22.80 29.79
CA LEU A 99 -37.58 -24.11 29.26
C LEU A 99 -37.65 -24.03 27.72
N PHE A 100 -36.60 -24.50 27.04
CA PHE A 100 -36.39 -24.54 25.58
C PHE A 100 -35.88 -23.24 24.94
N GLY A 101 -34.55 -23.15 24.76
CA GLY A 101 -33.90 -22.14 23.91
C GLY A 101 -33.38 -20.88 24.62
N GLY A 102 -33.29 -20.88 25.96
CA GLY A 102 -32.87 -19.73 26.75
C GLY A 102 -31.44 -19.27 26.45
N SER A 103 -31.31 -18.05 25.92
CA SER A 103 -30.05 -17.31 25.85
C SER A 103 -29.41 -17.24 27.25
N ALA A 104 -28.08 -17.37 27.32
CA ALA A 104 -27.35 -17.20 28.58
C ALA A 104 -27.69 -15.83 29.20
N THR A 105 -27.86 -15.80 30.53
CA THR A 105 -28.11 -14.56 31.27
C THR A 105 -26.84 -13.72 31.28
N VAL A 106 -26.85 -12.58 30.59
CA VAL A 106 -25.73 -11.64 30.50
C VAL A 106 -26.26 -10.21 30.69
N ASP A 107 -25.44 -9.34 31.27
CA ASP A 107 -25.80 -7.93 31.48
C ASP A 107 -25.88 -7.16 30.15
N LEU A 108 -25.02 -7.51 29.19
CA LEU A 108 -24.92 -6.88 27.88
C LEU A 108 -24.81 -7.95 26.78
N THR A 109 -25.64 -7.83 25.75
CA THR A 109 -25.49 -8.60 24.49
C THR A 109 -25.07 -7.65 23.38
N THR A 110 -24.16 -8.06 22.49
CA THR A 110 -23.78 -7.23 21.34
C THR A 110 -24.98 -6.87 20.48
N LYS A 111 -25.92 -7.82 20.28
CA LYS A 111 -27.17 -7.54 19.56
C LYS A 111 -27.99 -6.44 20.26
N GLY A 112 -28.28 -6.62 21.54
CA GLY A 112 -29.09 -5.64 22.29
C GLY A 112 -28.40 -4.29 22.45
N LEU A 113 -27.07 -4.24 22.37
CA LEU A 113 -26.29 -3.01 22.33
C LEU A 113 -26.42 -2.33 20.95
N TYR A 114 -26.26 -3.08 19.86
CA TYR A 114 -26.42 -2.56 18.49
C TYR A 114 -27.83 -2.01 18.24
N ASP A 115 -28.85 -2.64 18.79
CA ASP A 115 -30.25 -2.18 18.68
C ASP A 115 -30.48 -0.81 19.39
N LYS A 116 -29.56 -0.39 20.28
CA LYS A 116 -29.70 0.82 21.11
C LYS A 116 -28.70 1.94 20.79
N ILE A 117 -27.52 1.62 20.26
CA ILE A 117 -26.49 2.62 19.96
C ILE A 117 -26.96 3.47 18.77
N GLU A 118 -26.77 4.79 18.86
CA GLU A 118 -27.15 5.75 17.82
C GLU A 118 -26.09 5.90 16.70
N PHE A 119 -24.87 5.44 16.95
CA PHE A 119 -23.74 5.47 16.00
C PHE A 119 -23.40 6.88 15.48
N LEU A 120 -23.63 7.91 16.29
CA LEU A 120 -23.27 9.28 15.94
C LEU A 120 -21.75 9.46 15.91
N ASP A 121 -21.24 10.16 14.88
CA ASP A 121 -19.83 10.53 14.72
C ASP A 121 -19.60 11.98 15.13
N VAL A 122 -19.71 12.24 16.43
CA VAL A 122 -19.53 13.59 17.02
C VAL A 122 -18.06 13.77 17.41
N ASP A 123 -17.50 14.96 17.19
CA ASP A 123 -16.13 15.28 17.61
C ASP A 123 -16.02 15.38 19.14
N GLY A 124 -15.32 14.43 19.77
CA GLY A 124 -15.06 14.35 21.20
C GLY A 124 -13.93 15.26 21.73
N GLY A 125 -13.28 16.04 20.87
CA GLY A 125 -12.17 16.91 21.22
C GLY A 125 -10.81 16.22 21.06
N ALA A 126 -9.98 16.21 22.11
CA ALA A 126 -8.66 15.55 22.08
C ALA A 126 -8.79 14.04 21.85
N TRP A 127 -9.78 13.40 22.48
CA TRP A 127 -10.20 12.05 22.17
C TRP A 127 -11.35 12.11 21.15
N LYS A 128 -11.01 11.99 19.86
CA LYS A 128 -11.91 12.27 18.73
C LYS A 128 -13.23 11.51 18.74
N GLN A 129 -13.21 10.24 19.17
CA GLN A 129 -14.38 9.36 19.18
C GLN A 129 -14.94 9.13 20.60
N GLY A 130 -14.63 10.02 21.54
CA GLY A 130 -15.07 9.92 22.92
C GLY A 130 -15.50 11.26 23.49
N TRP A 131 -15.06 11.56 24.70
CA TRP A 131 -15.41 12.79 25.40
C TRP A 131 -14.26 13.25 26.30
N SER A 132 -14.40 14.44 26.89
CA SER A 132 -13.45 14.95 27.89
C SER A 132 -13.55 14.15 29.19
N VAL A 133 -12.55 13.30 29.46
CA VAL A 133 -12.47 12.49 30.67
C VAL A 133 -12.02 13.36 31.85
N THR A 134 -12.74 13.27 32.96
CA THR A 134 -12.45 14.02 34.20
C THR A 134 -12.30 13.06 35.38
N TYR A 135 -11.54 13.50 36.39
CA TYR A 135 -11.26 12.77 37.62
C TYR A 135 -11.31 13.76 38.78
N ARG A 136 -11.73 13.30 39.96
CA ARG A 136 -11.82 14.13 41.18
C ARG A 136 -10.45 14.34 41.83
N GLY A 137 -9.52 13.42 41.60
CA GLY A 137 -8.14 13.45 42.08
C GLY A 137 -7.91 12.74 43.41
N ASN A 138 -8.95 12.14 44.01
CA ASN A 138 -8.90 11.46 45.31
C ASN A 138 -9.25 9.96 45.23
N GLU A 139 -9.44 9.42 44.03
CA GLU A 139 -9.88 8.03 43.83
C GLU A 139 -8.80 7.00 44.23
N TRP A 140 -7.57 7.45 44.48
CA TRP A 140 -6.40 6.61 44.76
C TRP A 140 -5.75 6.90 46.12
N ASP A 141 -6.43 7.64 47.00
CA ASP A 141 -5.91 8.01 48.32
C ASP A 141 -5.74 6.78 49.22
N ASN A 142 -6.66 5.81 49.12
CA ASN A 142 -6.66 4.58 49.92
C ASN A 142 -5.89 3.43 49.25
N GLU A 143 -5.90 3.35 47.91
CA GLU A 143 -5.14 2.36 47.13
C GLU A 143 -4.53 3.02 45.90
N LYS A 144 -3.22 2.87 45.73
CA LYS A 144 -2.48 3.42 44.59
C LYS A 144 -2.93 2.78 43.27
N LEU A 145 -3.02 3.60 42.23
CA LEU A 145 -3.13 3.11 40.86
C LEU A 145 -1.88 2.31 40.48
N LYS A 146 -2.07 1.03 40.14
CA LYS A 146 -0.99 0.18 39.63
C LYS A 146 -0.92 0.34 38.12
N VAL A 147 0.14 0.99 37.63
CA VAL A 147 0.36 1.23 36.20
C VAL A 147 1.40 0.25 35.67
N PHE A 148 1.02 -0.55 34.67
CA PHE A 148 1.93 -1.43 33.95
C PHE A 148 2.19 -0.86 32.57
N VAL A 149 3.43 -0.43 32.32
CA VAL A 149 3.86 -0.05 30.97
C VAL A 149 4.30 -1.32 30.25
N VAL A 150 3.68 -1.61 29.09
CA VAL A 150 3.90 -2.84 28.34
C VAL A 150 4.54 -2.50 26.98
N PRO A 151 5.88 -2.59 26.87
CA PRO A 151 6.56 -2.49 25.58
C PRO A 151 6.09 -3.61 24.65
N HIS A 152 5.78 -3.27 23.39
CA HIS A 152 5.36 -4.23 22.37
C HIS A 152 5.81 -3.78 20.97
N SER A 153 5.85 -4.72 20.04
CA SER A 153 6.10 -4.46 18.61
C SER A 153 5.13 -5.29 17.77
N HIS A 154 4.25 -4.63 17.01
CA HIS A 154 3.38 -5.31 16.06
C HIS A 154 4.16 -5.65 14.79
N ASN A 155 4.22 -6.93 14.42
CA ASN A 155 4.98 -7.42 13.27
C ASN A 155 4.01 -8.15 12.33
N ASP A 156 3.62 -7.48 11.26
CA ASP A 156 2.71 -8.05 10.26
C ASP A 156 3.41 -9.15 9.45
N PRO A 157 2.90 -10.39 9.44
CA PRO A 157 3.45 -11.47 8.63
C PRO A 157 2.97 -11.35 7.18
N GLY A 158 3.34 -10.25 6.54
CA GLY A 158 2.90 -9.89 5.19
C GLY A 158 1.80 -8.84 5.20
N TRP A 159 2.08 -7.68 4.60
CA TRP A 159 1.13 -6.58 4.40
C TRP A 159 1.55 -5.76 3.19
N LYS A 160 2.39 -4.74 3.39
CA LYS A 160 3.04 -3.98 2.31
C LYS A 160 4.23 -4.71 1.70
N LEU A 161 4.89 -5.54 2.49
CA LEU A 161 6.01 -6.40 2.11
C LEU A 161 5.64 -7.87 2.34
N THR A 162 6.43 -8.79 1.78
CA THR A 162 6.28 -10.21 2.10
C THR A 162 6.77 -10.51 3.51
N VAL A 163 6.47 -11.72 4.00
CA VAL A 163 6.95 -12.21 5.30
C VAL A 163 8.48 -12.17 5.35
N GLU A 164 9.13 -12.67 4.30
CA GLU A 164 10.59 -12.76 4.20
C GLU A 164 11.23 -11.37 4.19
N GLU A 165 10.66 -10.44 3.43
CA GLU A 165 11.16 -9.07 3.39
C GLU A 165 11.05 -8.36 4.74
N TYR A 166 9.94 -8.53 5.46
CA TYR A 166 9.81 -8.00 6.81
C TYR A 166 10.78 -8.67 7.79
N TYR A 167 10.93 -9.99 7.70
CA TYR A 167 11.85 -10.73 8.55
C TYR A 167 13.28 -10.25 8.38
N ASP A 168 13.76 -10.19 7.14
CA ASP A 168 15.14 -9.83 6.81
C ASP A 168 15.44 -8.35 7.12
N ARG A 169 14.48 -7.45 6.90
CA ARG A 169 14.71 -6.00 7.06
C ARG A 169 14.39 -5.48 8.46
N GLN A 170 13.50 -6.13 9.21
CA GLN A 170 12.93 -5.56 10.44
C GLN A 170 12.83 -6.59 11.56
N SER A 171 11.98 -7.60 11.43
CA SER A 171 11.55 -8.43 12.57
C SER A 171 12.70 -9.15 13.24
N ARG A 172 13.65 -9.69 12.46
CA ARG A 172 14.84 -10.33 13.02
C ARG A 172 15.65 -9.37 13.89
N HIS A 173 15.91 -8.15 13.41
CA HIS A 173 16.68 -7.14 14.16
C HIS A 173 15.95 -6.66 15.42
N ILE A 174 14.63 -6.50 15.36
CA ILE A 174 13.80 -6.17 16.52
C ILE A 174 13.94 -7.26 17.58
N LEU A 175 13.81 -8.54 17.20
CA LEU A 175 13.95 -9.67 18.11
C LEU A 175 15.36 -9.77 18.70
N ASP A 176 16.40 -9.64 17.87
CA ASP A 176 17.80 -9.65 18.31
C ASP A 176 18.04 -8.56 19.38
N THR A 177 17.54 -7.33 19.13
CA THR A 177 17.65 -6.20 20.06
C THR A 177 16.89 -6.43 21.36
N ILE A 178 15.68 -6.99 21.30
CA ILE A 178 14.87 -7.31 22.49
C ILE A 178 15.61 -8.32 23.35
N VAL A 179 16.11 -9.41 22.77
CA VAL A 179 16.85 -10.45 23.49
C VAL A 179 18.09 -9.85 24.14
N GLU A 180 18.86 -9.05 23.40
CA GLU A 180 20.06 -8.40 23.94
C GLU A 180 19.73 -7.43 25.09
N THR A 181 18.69 -6.61 24.94
CA THR A 181 18.31 -5.59 25.92
C THR A 181 17.77 -6.23 27.19
N LEU A 182 16.86 -7.20 27.07
CA LEU A 182 16.28 -7.91 28.20
C LEU A 182 17.32 -8.77 28.93
N HIS A 183 18.34 -9.28 28.24
CA HIS A 183 19.43 -9.99 28.90
C HIS A 183 20.30 -9.07 29.76
N LYS A 184 20.50 -7.81 29.34
CA LYS A 184 21.31 -6.82 30.08
C LYS A 184 20.58 -6.24 31.28
N VAL A 185 19.27 -6.01 31.14
CA VAL A 185 18.45 -5.42 32.20
C VAL A 185 17.89 -6.54 33.08
N LYS A 186 18.54 -6.75 34.24
CA LYS A 186 17.96 -7.59 35.30
C LYS A 186 16.95 -6.77 36.09
N PHE A 187 15.74 -7.31 36.21
CA PHE A 187 14.69 -6.81 37.12
C PHE A 187 14.77 -7.54 38.45
#